data_AF-A0A397E822-F1
#
_entry.id   AF-A0A397E822-F1
#
_cell.length_a   1.000
_cell.length_b   1.000
_cell.length_c   1.000
_cell.angle_alpha   90.00
_cell.angle_beta   90.00
_cell.angle_gamma   90.00
#
_symmetry.space_group_name_H-M   'P 1'
#
loop_
_entity.id
_entity.type
_entity.pdbx_description
1 polymer ?
#
loop_
_entity_poly.entity_id
_entity_poly.type
_entity_poly.pdbx_seq_one_letter_code
_entity_poly.pdbx_strand_id
1 'polypeptide(L)'
;MFGARRLVLLAAATIIAITTAIDVKNKRYCQVLFVRNLNGSSVADVYNTFGLNDCPAPIWSTITPANAKDNSSLAVVLNGPRYWLMDSIGNNAPAGGAKAIKNVGGINMTLVGRVPVAVPITPTKLYAPNLVIRNVNFIWKAGSRAFILTREQEGKRCESGDAGRRVKEQYIMQSYSQQVDNSLNLTCLPSLASRLGKLPPGWSYEAKRLNKDVNVTTPILVGGKATVGVVIQDEFQNTYTYLGNVDRYLVALNQTKPN
;
A
#
# COMPACT_ATOMS: atom_id res chain seq x y z
N MET A 1 -42.39 51.77 19.86
CA MET A 1 -41.28 50.82 20.12
C MET A 1 -41.15 49.89 18.92
N PHE A 2 -40.19 50.11 18.04
CA PHE A 2 -39.87 49.19 16.94
C PHE A 2 -38.40 48.78 17.08
N GLY A 3 -38.17 47.49 17.34
CA GLY A 3 -36.84 46.92 17.58
C GLY A 3 -36.12 46.60 16.29
N ALA A 4 -34.92 47.16 16.11
CA ALA A 4 -34.03 46.80 15.02
C ALA A 4 -33.31 45.48 15.35
N ARG A 5 -33.65 44.38 14.66
CA ARG A 5 -32.86 43.14 14.68
C ARG A 5 -31.63 43.32 13.80
N ARG A 6 -30.44 43.31 14.40
CA ARG A 6 -29.17 43.20 13.66
C ARG A 6 -29.04 41.78 13.10
N LEU A 7 -28.95 41.67 11.78
CA LEU A 7 -28.60 40.43 11.09
C LEU A 7 -27.08 40.22 11.24
N VAL A 8 -26.66 39.17 11.92
CA VAL A 8 -25.25 38.75 11.97
C VAL A 8 -25.02 37.77 10.83
N LEU A 9 -24.30 38.17 9.78
CA LEU A 9 -23.77 37.23 8.80
C LEU A 9 -22.61 36.46 9.46
N LEU A 10 -22.80 35.17 9.73
CA LEU A 10 -21.66 34.27 9.96
C LEU A 10 -21.03 33.93 8.60
N ALA A 11 -19.87 34.52 8.32
CA ALA A 11 -19.00 34.02 7.26
C ALA A 11 -18.47 32.64 7.69
N ALA A 12 -18.90 31.58 7.01
CA ALA A 12 -18.29 30.26 7.17
C ALA A 12 -16.87 30.32 6.60
N ALA A 13 -15.88 30.40 7.47
CA ALA A 13 -14.49 30.25 7.08
C ALA A 13 -14.26 28.79 6.68
N THR A 14 -14.18 28.53 5.38
CA THR A 14 -13.74 27.24 4.84
C THR A 14 -12.27 27.05 5.21
N ILE A 15 -12.00 26.21 6.22
CA ILE A 15 -10.64 25.76 6.52
C ILE A 15 -10.23 24.82 5.37
N ILE A 16 -9.53 25.34 4.38
CA ILE A 16 -8.82 24.51 3.41
C ILE A 16 -7.59 23.97 4.15
N ALA A 17 -7.69 22.73 4.64
CA ALA A 17 -6.51 22.01 5.10
C ALA A 17 -5.59 21.78 3.89
N ILE A 18 -4.59 22.66 3.71
CA ILE A 18 -3.52 22.45 2.73
C ILE A 18 -2.70 21.27 3.24
N THR A 19 -3.06 20.07 2.81
CA THR A 19 -2.23 18.89 2.99
C THR A 19 -1.08 19.00 2.00
N THR A 20 0.11 19.36 2.45
CA THR A 20 1.31 19.35 1.59
C THR A 20 1.61 17.90 1.20
N ALA A 21 1.18 17.49 0.02
CA ALA A 21 1.48 16.18 -0.53
C ALA A 21 2.95 16.15 -0.99
N ILE A 22 3.70 15.13 -0.58
CA ILE A 22 5.09 14.96 -1.00
C ILE A 22 5.15 14.25 -2.35
N ASP A 23 5.89 14.78 -3.32
CA ASP A 23 6.10 14.09 -4.61
C ASP A 23 7.04 12.91 -4.41
N VAL A 24 6.62 11.73 -4.86
CA VAL A 24 7.35 10.48 -4.64
C VAL A 24 7.60 9.69 -5.92
N LYS A 25 7.08 10.13 -7.08
CA LYS A 25 7.07 9.28 -8.28
C LYS A 25 8.47 8.87 -8.69
N ASN A 26 8.65 7.58 -8.96
CA ASN A 26 9.91 6.98 -9.38
C ASN A 26 11.09 7.20 -8.40
N LYS A 27 10.81 7.58 -7.15
CA LYS A 27 11.85 7.72 -6.13
C LYS A 27 12.14 6.38 -5.48
N ARG A 28 13.44 6.08 -5.38
CA ARG A 28 13.97 4.83 -4.84
C ARG A 28 13.80 4.78 -3.31
N TYR A 29 13.49 3.60 -2.81
CA TYR A 29 13.48 3.30 -1.38
C TYR A 29 13.72 1.80 -1.13
N CYS A 30 14.03 1.46 0.12
CA CYS A 30 14.06 0.07 0.58
C CYS A 30 13.27 -0.08 1.87
N GLN A 31 12.92 -1.33 2.17
CA GLN A 31 12.26 -1.68 3.42
C GLN A 31 12.94 -2.88 4.08
N VAL A 32 12.98 -2.86 5.41
CA VAL A 32 13.37 -4.00 6.24
C VAL A 32 12.22 -4.31 7.18
N LEU A 33 11.75 -5.55 7.13
CA LEU A 33 10.64 -6.04 7.92
C LEU A 33 11.20 -6.86 9.08
N PHE A 34 10.96 -6.39 10.31
CA PHE A 34 11.40 -7.07 11.53
C PHE A 34 10.22 -7.82 12.12
N VAL A 35 10.25 -9.15 12.06
CA VAL A 35 9.20 -10.00 12.61
C VAL A 35 9.42 -10.19 14.09
N ARG A 36 8.40 -9.92 14.89
CA ARG A 36 8.43 -10.07 16.35
C ARG A 36 7.10 -10.55 16.89
N ASN A 37 7.11 -11.05 18.11
CA ASN A 37 5.89 -11.31 18.86
C ASN A 37 5.33 -10.00 19.42
N LEU A 38 4.00 -9.85 19.35
CA LEU A 38 3.24 -8.76 19.92
C LEU A 38 1.89 -9.33 20.39
N ASN A 39 1.64 -9.30 21.70
CA ASN A 39 0.37 -9.71 22.31
C ASN A 39 -0.09 -11.12 21.87
N GLY A 40 0.83 -12.09 21.88
CA GLY A 40 0.53 -13.47 21.48
C GLY A 40 0.38 -13.70 19.97
N SER A 41 0.54 -12.68 19.14
CA SER A 41 0.55 -12.78 17.66
C SER A 41 1.91 -12.38 17.09
N SER A 42 2.24 -12.82 15.87
CA SER A 42 3.43 -12.38 15.16
C SER A 42 3.12 -11.22 14.20
N VAL A 43 3.95 -10.18 14.23
CA VAL A 43 3.85 -9.00 13.36
C VAL A 43 5.21 -8.65 12.78
N ALA A 44 5.22 -8.17 11.54
CA ALA A 44 6.39 -7.57 10.90
C ALA A 44 6.29 -6.04 11.00
N ASP A 45 7.18 -5.41 11.75
CA ASP A 45 7.37 -3.95 11.73
C ASP A 45 8.08 -3.55 10.44
N VAL A 46 7.46 -2.69 9.64
CA VAL A 46 7.97 -2.27 8.33
C VAL A 46 8.75 -0.97 8.47
N TYR A 47 10.07 -1.04 8.40
CA TYR A 47 10.94 0.14 8.36
C TYR A 47 11.23 0.51 6.90
N ASN A 48 11.17 1.80 6.56
CA ASN A 48 11.32 2.32 5.19
C ASN A 48 12.33 3.48 5.16
N THR A 49 13.18 3.54 4.14
CA THR A 49 14.20 4.61 3.97
C THR A 49 13.63 5.96 3.52
N PHE A 50 12.42 5.96 2.95
CA PHE A 50 11.86 7.10 2.25
C PHE A 50 11.66 8.31 3.17
N GLY A 51 12.09 9.48 2.72
CA GLY A 51 12.13 10.71 3.52
C GLY A 51 13.41 10.89 4.33
N LEU A 52 14.26 9.86 4.45
CA LEU A 52 15.57 9.94 5.11
C LEU A 52 16.74 9.74 4.15
N ASN A 53 16.60 8.83 3.18
CA ASN A 53 17.59 8.54 2.14
C ASN A 53 16.95 7.75 0.98
N ASP A 54 17.71 7.56 -0.09
CA ASP A 54 17.33 6.86 -1.32
C ASP A 54 17.76 5.37 -1.34
N CYS A 55 18.04 4.80 -0.17
CA CYS A 55 18.56 3.44 0.04
C CYS A 55 19.91 3.16 -0.64
N PRO A 56 21.01 3.85 -0.31
CA PRO A 56 22.28 3.79 -1.07
C PRO A 56 22.71 2.38 -1.47
N ALA A 57 22.86 2.12 -2.78
CA ALA A 57 23.08 0.78 -3.31
C ALA A 57 24.30 0.05 -2.72
N PRO A 58 25.48 0.69 -2.56
CA PRO A 58 26.65 0.04 -1.96
C PRO A 58 26.42 -0.40 -0.52
N ILE A 59 25.59 0.33 0.23
CA ILE A 59 25.27 -0.02 1.62
C ILE A 59 24.21 -1.12 1.65
N TRP A 60 23.12 -0.96 0.88
CA TRP A 60 22.03 -1.93 0.81
C TRP A 60 22.50 -3.33 0.43
N SER A 61 23.44 -3.44 -0.51
CA SER A 61 24.00 -4.73 -0.93
C SER A 61 24.77 -5.48 0.15
N THR A 62 25.18 -4.82 1.23
CA THR A 62 25.86 -5.48 2.36
C THR A 62 24.89 -5.98 3.43
N ILE A 63 23.62 -5.55 3.39
CA ILE A 63 22.60 -5.93 4.37
C ILE A 63 22.05 -7.32 4.01
N THR A 64 22.01 -8.21 5.00
CA THR A 64 21.42 -9.55 4.90
C THR A 64 20.39 -9.71 6.02
N PRO A 65 19.41 -10.62 5.90
CA PRO A 65 18.53 -10.94 7.02
C PRO A 65 19.29 -11.29 8.30
N ALA A 66 20.44 -11.97 8.19
CA ALA A 66 21.26 -12.37 9.32
C ALA A 66 21.89 -11.17 10.05
N ASN A 67 22.52 -10.24 9.32
CA ASN A 67 23.18 -9.08 9.95
C ASN A 67 22.21 -7.95 10.33
N ALA A 68 21.04 -7.90 9.71
CA ALA A 68 20.01 -6.92 10.07
C ALA A 68 19.24 -7.33 11.33
N LYS A 69 19.12 -8.63 11.61
CA LYS A 69 18.31 -9.17 12.70
C LYS A 69 18.82 -8.70 14.06
N ASP A 70 17.94 -8.09 14.85
CA ASP A 70 18.19 -7.76 16.25
C ASP A 70 17.71 -8.86 17.21
N ASN A 71 18.10 -8.75 18.48
CA ASN A 71 17.78 -9.73 19.53
C ASN A 71 16.27 -9.88 19.79
N SER A 72 15.46 -8.90 19.41
CA SER A 72 14.01 -8.92 19.61
C SER A 72 13.24 -9.51 18.42
N SER A 73 13.93 -9.72 17.31
CA SER A 73 13.34 -10.17 16.05
C SER A 73 13.40 -11.69 15.94
N LEU A 74 12.29 -12.32 15.59
CA LEU A 74 12.22 -13.72 15.22
C LEU A 74 12.88 -13.96 13.86
N ALA A 75 12.67 -13.04 12.92
CA ALA A 75 13.22 -13.07 11.57
C ALA A 75 13.23 -11.66 10.96
N VAL A 76 14.00 -11.51 9.87
CA VAL A 76 14.05 -10.28 9.08
C VAL A 76 13.78 -10.62 7.61
N VAL A 77 12.99 -9.77 6.96
CA VAL A 77 12.75 -9.84 5.51
C VAL A 77 13.22 -8.54 4.88
N LEU A 78 14.14 -8.64 3.93
CA LEU A 78 14.55 -7.51 3.09
C LEU A 78 13.52 -7.33 1.97
N ASN A 79 13.14 -6.09 1.73
CA ASN A 79 12.05 -5.75 0.83
C ASN A 79 12.42 -4.56 -0.07
N GLY A 80 13.41 -4.78 -0.94
CA GLY A 80 13.85 -3.79 -1.93
C GLY A 80 15.19 -4.10 -2.63
N PRO A 81 15.66 -3.20 -3.52
CA PRO A 81 15.15 -1.85 -3.72
C PRO A 81 13.83 -1.78 -4.50
N ARG A 82 13.06 -0.72 -4.23
CA ARG A 82 11.74 -0.44 -4.79
C ARG A 82 11.64 1.01 -5.21
N TYR A 83 10.64 1.32 -6.03
CA TYR A 83 10.36 2.67 -6.50
C TYR A 83 8.86 2.92 -6.46
N TRP A 84 8.48 4.09 -5.94
CA TRP A 84 7.09 4.49 -5.81
C TRP A 84 6.46 4.85 -7.16
N LEU A 85 5.16 4.55 -7.32
CA LEU A 85 4.42 4.87 -8.55
C LEU A 85 3.24 5.82 -8.38
N MET A 86 2.81 6.08 -7.14
CA MET A 86 1.94 7.23 -6.89
C MET A 86 2.72 8.51 -7.15
N ASP A 87 2.01 9.56 -7.56
CA ASP A 87 2.63 10.87 -7.77
C ASP A 87 2.92 11.54 -6.43
N SER A 88 2.06 11.34 -5.44
CA SER A 88 2.31 11.88 -4.11
C SER A 88 1.71 11.07 -2.98
N ILE A 89 2.23 11.29 -1.77
CA ILE A 89 1.69 10.76 -0.53
C ILE A 89 1.18 11.95 0.28
N GLY A 90 -0.11 11.95 0.62
CA GLY A 90 -0.68 12.95 1.50
C GLY A 90 -0.08 12.87 2.91
N ASN A 91 -0.01 14.00 3.61
CA ASN A 91 0.34 14.03 5.03
C ASN A 91 -0.79 13.39 5.85
N ASN A 92 -0.58 12.15 6.31
CA ASN A 92 -1.52 11.42 7.18
C ASN A 92 -0.93 11.18 8.56
N ALA A 93 0.00 12.05 9.00
CA ALA A 93 0.56 11.94 10.32
C ALA A 93 -0.59 11.94 11.34
N PRO A 94 -0.68 10.91 12.22
CA PRO A 94 -1.36 11.12 13.48
C PRO A 94 -0.74 12.36 14.13
N ALA A 95 -1.56 13.29 14.63
CA ALA A 95 -1.05 14.42 15.37
C ALA A 95 -0.17 13.93 16.52
N GLY A 96 1.13 14.27 16.52
CA GLY A 96 1.95 14.30 17.74
C GLY A 96 2.86 13.11 18.10
N GLY A 97 3.46 12.38 17.16
CA GLY A 97 4.48 11.37 17.49
C GLY A 97 5.74 11.43 16.64
N ALA A 98 6.93 11.45 17.27
CA ALA A 98 8.18 11.18 16.58
C ALA A 98 8.13 9.76 16.01
N LYS A 99 8.36 9.60 14.70
CA LYS A 99 8.38 8.27 14.09
C LYS A 99 9.65 7.55 14.54
N ALA A 100 9.53 6.32 15.01
CA ALA A 100 10.68 5.52 15.42
C ALA A 100 11.67 5.37 14.23
N ILE A 101 12.91 5.78 14.45
CA ILE A 101 14.02 5.61 13.50
C ILE A 101 14.86 4.42 13.95
N LYS A 102 15.16 3.53 13.02
CA LYS A 102 16.13 2.44 13.19
C LYS A 102 17.25 2.59 12.17
N ASN A 103 18.49 2.39 12.59
CA ASN A 103 19.62 2.26 11.69
C ASN A 103 19.86 0.77 11.36
N VAL A 104 20.01 0.45 10.08
CA VAL A 104 20.34 -0.91 9.61
C VAL A 104 21.54 -0.81 8.70
N GLY A 105 22.71 -1.28 9.15
CA GLY A 105 23.94 -1.26 8.36
C GLY A 105 24.37 0.14 7.91
N GLY A 106 24.06 1.20 8.66
CA GLY A 106 24.32 2.59 8.28
C GLY A 106 23.17 3.29 7.58
N ILE A 107 22.08 2.60 7.25
CA ILE A 107 20.90 3.20 6.61
C ILE A 107 19.83 3.53 7.66
N ASN A 108 19.50 4.80 7.81
CA ASN A 108 18.39 5.22 8.66
C ASN A 108 17.04 4.91 7.98
N MET A 109 16.12 4.34 8.74
CA MET A 109 14.79 3.96 8.29
C MET A 109 13.74 4.32 9.31
N THR A 110 12.54 4.67 8.85
CA THR A 110 11.42 5.03 9.70
C THR A 110 10.38 3.92 9.72
N LEU A 111 9.79 3.64 10.89
CA LEU A 111 8.63 2.74 10.99
C LEU A 111 7.42 3.35 10.25
N VAL A 112 6.89 2.64 9.24
CA VAL A 112 5.78 3.14 8.40
C VAL A 112 4.53 2.25 8.42
N GLY A 113 4.59 1.07 9.04
CA GLY A 113 3.44 0.18 9.14
C GLY A 113 3.78 -1.14 9.80
N ARG A 114 2.75 -2.00 9.91
CA ARG A 114 2.87 -3.35 10.45
C ARG A 114 2.10 -4.34 9.58
N VAL A 115 2.67 -5.52 9.35
CA VAL A 115 2.01 -6.61 8.63
C VAL A 115 1.81 -7.77 9.60
N PRO A 116 0.56 -8.22 9.87
CA PRO A 116 0.35 -9.48 10.57
C PRO A 116 0.97 -10.63 9.76
N VAL A 117 1.76 -11.49 10.41
CA VAL A 117 2.45 -12.60 9.75
C VAL A 117 2.27 -13.89 10.52
N ALA A 118 2.14 -15.00 9.80
CA ALA A 118 2.22 -16.33 10.39
C ALA A 118 3.70 -16.74 10.55
N VAL A 119 3.99 -17.52 11.59
CA VAL A 119 5.31 -18.14 11.84
C VAL A 119 5.14 -19.66 11.79
N PRO A 120 6.00 -20.40 11.06
CA PRO A 120 7.16 -19.94 10.29
C PRO A 120 6.77 -19.02 9.12
N ILE A 121 7.63 -18.07 8.79
CA ILE A 121 7.38 -17.15 7.67
C ILE A 121 7.31 -17.97 6.39
N THR A 122 6.18 -17.89 5.71
CA THR A 122 5.99 -18.50 4.40
C THR A 122 6.22 -17.46 3.30
N PRO A 123 6.71 -17.88 2.11
CA PRO A 123 6.79 -16.98 0.97
C PRO A 123 5.44 -16.33 0.68
N THR A 124 5.45 -15.05 0.35
CA THR A 124 4.23 -14.32 -0.03
C THR A 124 3.59 -15.01 -1.23
N LYS A 125 2.32 -15.40 -1.09
CA LYS A 125 1.54 -15.94 -2.19
C LYS A 125 1.32 -14.85 -3.24
N LEU A 126 1.74 -15.11 -4.47
CA LEU A 126 1.53 -14.19 -5.59
C LEU A 126 0.04 -14.04 -5.89
N TYR A 127 -0.38 -12.82 -6.25
CA TYR A 127 -1.77 -12.48 -6.56
C TYR A 127 -2.76 -12.79 -5.41
N ALA A 128 -2.25 -12.94 -4.18
CA ALA A 128 -3.05 -13.17 -3.00
C ALA A 128 -3.07 -11.92 -2.10
N PRO A 129 -4.26 -11.51 -1.62
CA PRO A 129 -4.41 -10.37 -0.72
C PRO A 129 -3.66 -10.53 0.60
N ASN A 130 -2.94 -9.49 0.99
CA ASN A 130 -2.31 -9.33 2.30
C ASN A 130 -2.79 -8.02 2.95
N LEU A 131 -3.05 -8.05 4.26
CA LEU A 131 -3.48 -6.88 5.01
C LEU A 131 -2.28 -6.18 5.64
N VAL A 132 -2.19 -4.87 5.46
CA VAL A 132 -1.11 -4.03 6.00
C VAL A 132 -1.70 -2.95 6.89
N ILE A 133 -1.38 -2.96 8.18
CA ILE A 133 -1.77 -1.91 9.12
C ILE A 133 -0.93 -0.67 8.82
N ARG A 134 -1.60 0.39 8.37
CA ARG A 134 -0.96 1.64 7.93
C ARG A 134 -1.96 2.79 7.84
N ASN A 135 -1.47 4.01 7.96
CA ASN A 135 -2.23 5.24 7.67
C ASN A 135 -1.63 5.92 6.44
N VAL A 136 -2.26 5.75 5.28
CA VAL A 136 -1.77 6.30 4.00
C VAL A 136 -2.89 6.98 3.22
N ASN A 137 -2.49 7.90 2.35
CA ASN A 137 -3.28 8.57 1.34
C ASN A 137 -2.36 8.67 0.13
N PHE A 138 -2.45 7.70 -0.76
CA PHE A 138 -1.69 7.66 -1.99
C PHE A 138 -2.48 8.33 -3.09
N ILE A 139 -1.82 9.20 -3.85
CA ILE A 139 -2.46 10.03 -4.86
C ILE A 139 -1.74 9.81 -6.19
N TRP A 140 -2.47 9.27 -7.17
CA TRP A 140 -2.09 9.32 -8.58
C TRP A 140 -2.89 10.42 -9.24
N LYS A 141 -2.23 11.39 -9.84
CA LYS A 141 -2.86 12.55 -10.46
C LYS A 141 -3.44 12.21 -11.83
N ALA A 142 -4.45 12.95 -12.25
CA ALA A 142 -4.93 12.98 -13.62
C ALA A 142 -3.75 13.23 -14.58
N GLY A 143 -3.75 12.52 -15.70
CA GLY A 143 -2.65 12.54 -16.66
C GLY A 143 -1.52 11.57 -16.33
N SER A 144 -1.39 11.03 -15.11
CA SER A 144 -0.35 10.03 -14.83
C SER A 144 -0.64 8.69 -15.49
N ARG A 145 0.44 7.98 -15.89
CA ARG A 145 0.35 6.57 -16.28
C ARG A 145 0.25 5.71 -15.02
N ALA A 146 -0.81 4.92 -14.92
CA ALA A 146 -1.06 3.94 -13.88
C ALA A 146 -0.99 2.53 -14.46
N PHE A 147 -0.64 1.58 -13.60
CA PHE A 147 -0.51 0.16 -13.94
C PHE A 147 -1.45 -0.61 -13.04
N ILE A 148 -2.39 -1.35 -13.63
CA ILE A 148 -3.53 -1.90 -12.92
C ILE A 148 -3.62 -3.39 -13.19
N LEU A 149 -3.71 -4.17 -12.11
CA LEU A 149 -4.18 -5.54 -12.17
C LEU A 149 -5.69 -5.57 -11.92
N THR A 150 -6.41 -6.26 -12.77
CA THR A 150 -7.85 -6.50 -12.61
C THR A 150 -8.07 -7.99 -12.44
N ARG A 151 -8.84 -8.39 -11.43
CA ARG A 151 -9.35 -9.75 -11.25
C ARG A 151 -10.86 -9.75 -11.47
N GLU A 152 -11.32 -10.51 -12.45
CA GLU A 152 -12.74 -10.76 -12.70
C GLU A 152 -13.09 -12.19 -12.31
N GLN A 153 -14.12 -12.35 -11.47
CA GLN A 153 -14.64 -13.63 -11.03
C GLN A 153 -16.15 -13.67 -11.19
N GLU A 154 -16.69 -14.84 -11.45
CA GLU A 154 -18.13 -15.07 -11.29
C GLU A 154 -18.47 -15.02 -9.79
N GLY A 155 -19.40 -14.15 -9.42
CA GLY A 155 -19.96 -14.13 -8.08
C GLY A 155 -20.75 -15.41 -7.83
N LYS A 156 -20.77 -15.87 -6.58
CA LYS A 156 -21.68 -16.96 -6.18
C LYS A 156 -23.11 -16.52 -6.51
N ARG A 157 -23.87 -17.38 -7.20
CA ARG A 157 -25.30 -17.19 -7.45
C ARG A 157 -25.99 -17.04 -6.09
N CYS A 158 -26.58 -15.88 -5.81
CA CYS A 158 -27.47 -15.75 -4.67
C CYS A 158 -28.73 -16.58 -4.97
N GLU A 159 -29.27 -17.28 -3.97
CA GLU A 159 -30.52 -18.06 -4.09
C GLU A 159 -31.73 -17.22 -4.56
N SER A 160 -31.59 -15.89 -4.56
CA SER A 160 -32.60 -14.92 -5.01
C SER A 160 -32.69 -14.71 -6.53
N GLY A 161 -32.05 -15.53 -7.36
CA GLY A 161 -32.26 -15.51 -8.82
C GLY A 161 -31.60 -14.37 -9.59
N ASP A 162 -30.78 -13.53 -8.94
CA ASP A 162 -29.95 -12.56 -9.64
C ASP A 162 -28.86 -13.28 -10.45
N ALA A 163 -28.81 -13.01 -11.76
CA ALA A 163 -27.78 -13.52 -12.65
C ALA A 163 -26.38 -13.25 -12.04
N GLY A 164 -25.53 -14.30 -12.02
CA GLY A 164 -24.25 -14.30 -11.31
C GLY A 164 -23.45 -13.02 -11.52
N ARG A 165 -23.45 -12.15 -10.50
CA ARG A 165 -22.82 -10.84 -10.58
C ARG A 165 -21.31 -11.02 -10.71
N ARG A 166 -20.72 -10.65 -11.84
CA ARG A 166 -19.25 -10.63 -11.99
C ARG A 166 -18.67 -9.66 -10.97
N VAL A 167 -17.81 -10.15 -10.09
CA VAL A 167 -17.07 -9.32 -9.13
C VAL A 167 -15.77 -8.90 -9.81
N LYS A 168 -15.56 -7.60 -9.91
CA LYS A 168 -14.35 -6.99 -10.48
C LYS A 168 -13.56 -6.32 -9.37
N GLU A 169 -12.38 -6.85 -9.10
CA GLU A 169 -11.41 -6.27 -8.17
C GLU A 169 -10.29 -5.61 -8.97
N GLN A 170 -9.87 -4.42 -8.56
CA GLN A 170 -8.78 -3.71 -9.21
C GLN A 170 -7.71 -3.30 -8.20
N TYR A 171 -6.46 -3.43 -8.60
CA TYR A 171 -5.29 -3.12 -7.81
C TYR A 171 -4.36 -2.24 -8.63
N ILE A 172 -4.06 -1.05 -8.13
CA ILE A 172 -3.12 -0.11 -8.77
C ILE A 172 -1.70 -0.36 -8.24
N MET A 173 -0.71 -0.39 -9.11
CA MET A 173 0.68 -0.62 -8.72
C MET A 173 1.17 0.53 -7.85
N GLN A 174 1.47 0.20 -6.59
CA GLN A 174 2.01 1.09 -5.58
C GLN A 174 3.50 1.30 -5.79
N SER A 175 4.23 0.22 -6.12
CA SER A 175 5.67 0.26 -6.32
C SER A 175 6.14 -0.86 -7.24
N TYR A 176 7.10 -0.58 -8.12
CA TYR A 176 7.87 -1.63 -8.79
C TYR A 176 9.11 -2.02 -7.98
N SER A 177 9.59 -3.25 -8.19
CA SER A 177 10.64 -3.89 -7.39
C SER A 177 11.80 -4.33 -8.27
N GLN A 178 13.02 -4.14 -7.78
CA GLN A 178 14.26 -4.60 -8.40
C GLN A 178 14.84 -5.83 -7.69
N GLN A 179 14.03 -6.57 -6.93
CA GLN A 179 14.51 -7.75 -6.18
C GLN A 179 14.66 -9.00 -7.05
N VAL A 180 13.83 -9.13 -8.08
CA VAL A 180 13.83 -10.28 -9.01
C VAL A 180 14.51 -9.92 -10.32
N ASP A 181 14.26 -8.71 -10.81
CA ASP A 181 14.92 -8.15 -11.98
C ASP A 181 15.52 -6.78 -11.63
N ASN A 182 16.83 -6.73 -11.44
CA ASN A 182 17.55 -5.51 -11.08
C ASN A 182 17.55 -4.46 -12.19
N SER A 183 17.20 -4.84 -13.43
CA SER A 183 17.09 -3.93 -14.58
C SER A 183 15.69 -3.33 -14.74
N LEU A 184 14.68 -3.84 -14.02
CA LEU A 184 13.31 -3.35 -14.10
C LEU A 184 13.26 -1.87 -13.73
N ASN A 185 12.65 -1.07 -14.60
CA ASN A 185 12.51 0.36 -14.43
C ASN A 185 11.15 0.84 -14.96
N LEU A 186 10.83 2.12 -14.72
CA LEU A 186 9.55 2.72 -15.07
C LEU A 186 9.17 2.57 -16.56
N THR A 187 10.13 2.58 -17.49
CA THR A 187 9.83 2.49 -18.93
C THR A 187 9.48 1.07 -19.37
N CYS A 188 9.84 0.06 -18.59
CA CYS A 188 9.46 -1.34 -18.84
C CYS A 188 7.99 -1.63 -18.48
N LEU A 189 7.41 -0.85 -17.56
CA LEU A 189 6.09 -1.15 -16.99
C LEU A 189 4.95 -1.17 -18.00
N PRO A 190 4.87 -0.30 -19.03
CA PRO A 190 3.80 -0.36 -20.02
C PRO A 190 3.68 -1.72 -20.73
N SER A 191 4.80 -2.41 -20.93
CA SER A 191 4.86 -3.74 -21.55
C SER A 191 5.04 -4.85 -20.52
N LEU A 192 4.81 -4.59 -19.23
CA LEU A 192 5.04 -5.58 -18.18
C LEU A 192 4.19 -6.83 -18.38
N ALA A 193 2.97 -6.71 -18.93
CA ALA A 193 2.09 -7.85 -19.20
C ALA A 193 2.76 -8.98 -20.01
N SER A 194 3.66 -8.68 -20.95
CA SER A 194 4.36 -9.71 -21.74
C SER A 194 5.52 -10.36 -20.99
N ARG A 195 5.93 -9.76 -19.86
CA ARG A 195 6.99 -10.24 -18.97
C ARG A 195 6.44 -10.94 -17.75
N LEU A 196 5.22 -10.55 -17.34
CA LEU A 196 4.46 -11.34 -16.39
C LEU A 196 4.28 -12.72 -17.03
N GLY A 197 4.50 -13.78 -16.25
CA GLY A 197 4.25 -15.13 -16.72
C GLY A 197 2.78 -15.33 -17.07
N LYS A 198 2.33 -16.59 -17.09
CA LYS A 198 0.89 -16.83 -17.24
C LYS A 198 0.16 -16.28 -16.00
N LEU A 199 -0.52 -15.14 -16.15
CA LEU A 199 -1.40 -14.58 -15.13
C LEU A 199 -2.42 -15.65 -14.70
N PRO A 200 -2.82 -15.69 -13.41
CA PRO A 200 -3.84 -16.64 -12.98
C PRO A 200 -5.18 -16.40 -13.73
N PRO A 201 -6.04 -17.41 -13.88
CA PRO A 201 -7.33 -17.25 -14.53
C PRO A 201 -8.15 -16.07 -13.97
N GLY A 202 -8.73 -15.28 -14.86
CA GLY A 202 -9.52 -14.10 -14.51
C GLY A 202 -8.69 -12.84 -14.21
N TRP A 203 -7.36 -12.90 -14.24
CA TRP A 203 -6.50 -11.73 -14.08
C TRP A 203 -6.10 -11.11 -15.41
N SER A 204 -6.03 -9.77 -15.44
CA SER A 204 -5.47 -8.99 -16.54
C SER A 204 -4.63 -7.84 -16.03
N TYR A 205 -3.66 -7.42 -16.84
CA TYR A 205 -2.81 -6.27 -16.60
C TYR A 205 -3.07 -5.17 -17.63
N GLU A 206 -3.16 -3.92 -17.18
CA GLU A 206 -3.34 -2.76 -18.04
C GLU A 206 -2.42 -1.62 -17.61
N ALA A 207 -1.75 -0.99 -18.58
CA ALA A 207 -1.11 0.30 -18.41
C ALA A 207 -1.99 1.38 -19.05
N LYS A 208 -2.45 2.37 -18.28
CA LYS A 208 -3.34 3.41 -18.79
C LYS A 208 -3.03 4.78 -18.26
N ARG A 209 -3.38 5.81 -19.03
CA ARG A 209 -3.35 7.20 -18.55
C ARG A 209 -4.62 7.49 -17.76
N LEU A 210 -4.49 8.04 -16.57
CA LEU A 210 -5.61 8.41 -15.72
C LEU A 210 -6.27 9.68 -16.26
N ASN A 211 -7.60 9.70 -16.30
CA ASN A 211 -8.39 10.88 -16.67
C ASN A 211 -8.79 11.75 -15.46
N LYS A 212 -8.67 11.20 -14.25
CA LYS A 212 -8.94 11.86 -12.98
C LYS A 212 -7.95 11.36 -11.94
N ASP A 213 -7.83 12.11 -10.85
CA ASP A 213 -7.06 11.67 -9.69
C ASP A 213 -7.63 10.36 -9.13
N VAL A 214 -6.73 9.48 -8.72
CA VAL A 214 -7.03 8.23 -8.02
C VAL A 214 -6.38 8.32 -6.65
N ASN A 215 -7.21 8.29 -5.61
CA ASN A 215 -6.77 8.31 -4.22
C ASN A 215 -7.01 6.95 -3.59
N VAL A 216 -5.98 6.38 -2.97
CA VAL A 216 -6.08 5.17 -2.16
C VAL A 216 -5.73 5.54 -0.72
N THR A 217 -6.77 5.65 0.10
CA THR A 217 -6.67 6.13 1.48
C THR A 217 -7.06 5.03 2.46
N THR A 218 -6.33 4.90 3.58
CA THR A 218 -6.75 4.01 4.67
C THR A 218 -8.12 4.48 5.18
N PRO A 219 -9.16 3.61 5.24
CA PRO A 219 -10.53 4.05 5.48
C PRO A 219 -10.73 4.87 6.76
N ILE A 220 -10.03 4.52 7.86
CA ILE A 220 -10.13 5.26 9.13
C ILE A 220 -9.83 6.77 9.00
N LEU A 221 -9.06 7.18 8.00
CA LEU A 221 -8.71 8.60 7.78
C LEU A 221 -9.82 9.41 7.11
N VAL A 222 -10.84 8.75 6.56
CA VAL A 222 -11.93 9.37 5.79
C VAL A 222 -13.32 8.91 6.26
N GLY A 223 -13.43 8.54 7.53
CA GLY A 223 -14.71 8.16 8.17
C GLY A 223 -15.11 6.68 8.02
N GLY A 224 -14.23 5.85 7.47
CA GLY A 224 -14.38 4.38 7.46
C GLY A 224 -13.93 3.73 8.78
N LYS A 225 -13.92 2.39 8.82
CA LYS A 225 -13.57 1.64 10.05
C LYS A 225 -12.21 0.94 9.96
N ALA A 226 -11.80 0.52 8.78
CA ALA A 226 -10.58 -0.27 8.61
C ALA A 226 -9.31 0.57 8.83
N THR A 227 -8.36 -0.04 9.54
CA THR A 227 -7.01 0.49 9.82
C THR A 227 -5.93 -0.14 8.93
N VAL A 228 -6.36 -0.84 7.87
CA VAL A 228 -5.50 -1.61 6.97
C VAL A 228 -5.66 -1.18 5.52
N GLY A 229 -4.62 -1.40 4.73
CA GLY A 229 -4.70 -1.50 3.28
C GLY A 229 -4.64 -2.97 2.82
N VAL A 230 -5.20 -3.25 1.65
CA VAL A 230 -5.12 -4.56 0.99
C VAL A 230 -4.10 -4.47 -0.13
N VAL A 231 -3.08 -5.32 -0.10
CA VAL A 231 -2.02 -5.36 -1.10
C VAL A 231 -1.83 -6.75 -1.68
N ILE A 232 -1.36 -6.81 -2.92
CA ILE A 232 -0.94 -8.05 -3.60
C ILE A 232 0.47 -7.85 -4.20
N GLN A 233 1.12 -8.96 -4.53
CA GLN A 233 2.41 -8.96 -5.23
C GLN A 233 2.38 -9.87 -6.45
N ASP A 234 3.12 -9.47 -7.50
CA ASP A 234 3.40 -10.31 -8.68
C ASP A 234 4.78 -11.00 -8.57
N GLU A 235 5.14 -11.79 -9.57
CA GLU A 235 6.38 -12.54 -9.66
C GLU A 235 7.65 -11.69 -9.68
N PHE A 236 7.58 -10.40 -10.04
CA PHE A 236 8.70 -9.46 -9.90
C PHE A 236 8.76 -8.81 -8.50
N GLN A 237 7.83 -9.21 -7.63
CA GLN A 237 7.54 -8.61 -6.34
C GLN A 237 7.11 -7.14 -6.43
N ASN A 238 6.55 -6.71 -7.56
CA ASN A 238 5.87 -5.42 -7.62
C ASN A 238 4.67 -5.46 -6.69
N THR A 239 4.41 -4.37 -5.98
CA THR A 239 3.32 -4.31 -4.99
C THR A 239 2.19 -3.46 -5.55
N TYR A 240 0.97 -3.99 -5.48
CA TYR A 240 -0.25 -3.31 -5.91
C TYR A 240 -1.17 -3.14 -4.70
N THR A 241 -1.87 -2.00 -4.64
CA THR A 241 -2.84 -1.70 -3.59
C THR A 241 -4.26 -1.74 -4.16
N TYR A 242 -5.19 -2.29 -3.39
CA TYR A 242 -6.59 -2.39 -3.79
C TYR A 242 -7.22 -1.00 -3.98
N LEU A 243 -7.99 -0.85 -5.07
CA LEU A 243 -8.72 0.38 -5.42
C LEU A 243 -10.14 0.46 -4.84
N GLY A 244 -10.68 -0.66 -4.37
CA GLY A 244 -12.06 -0.73 -3.89
C GLY A 244 -12.22 -0.30 -2.43
N ASN A 245 -13.46 -0.42 -1.94
CA ASN A 245 -13.78 -0.12 -0.55
C ASN A 245 -13.26 -1.23 0.37
N VAL A 246 -12.24 -0.92 1.16
CA VAL A 246 -11.60 -1.89 2.07
C VAL A 246 -12.54 -2.33 3.21
N ASP A 247 -13.42 -1.47 3.72
CA ASP A 247 -14.41 -1.89 4.73
C ASP A 247 -15.32 -3.00 4.19
N ARG A 248 -15.86 -2.82 2.98
CA ARG A 248 -16.67 -3.84 2.30
C ARG A 248 -15.89 -5.11 2.00
N TYR A 249 -14.63 -4.95 1.61
CA TYR A 249 -13.73 -6.07 1.34
C TYR A 249 -13.53 -6.95 2.59
N LEU A 250 -13.29 -6.34 3.75
CA LEU A 250 -13.11 -7.07 5.01
C LEU A 250 -14.39 -7.76 5.48
N VAL A 251 -15.57 -7.15 5.28
CA VAL A 251 -16.86 -7.80 5.57
C VAL A 251 -17.02 -9.07 4.73
N ALA A 252 -16.75 -9.00 3.43
CA ALA A 252 -16.84 -10.15 2.53
C ALA A 252 -15.85 -11.27 2.93
N LEU A 253 -14.62 -10.91 3.31
CA LEU A 253 -13.65 -11.90 3.80
C LEU A 253 -14.14 -12.65 5.04
N ASN A 254 -14.73 -11.95 6.01
CA ASN A 254 -15.22 -12.58 7.24
C ASN A 254 -16.41 -13.52 6.98
N GLN A 255 -17.26 -13.22 5.99
CA GLN A 255 -18.37 -14.08 5.58
C GLN A 255 -17.92 -15.37 4.86
N THR A 256 -16.65 -15.45 4.43
CA THR A 256 -16.13 -16.62 3.70
C THR A 256 -15.33 -17.59 4.57
N LYS A 257 -15.10 -17.28 5.85
CA LYS A 257 -14.50 -18.24 6.79
C LYS A 257 -15.57 -19.26 7.19
N PRO A 258 -15.33 -20.57 7.05
CA PRO A 258 -16.22 -21.57 7.64
C PRO A 258 -16.23 -21.38 9.17
N ASN A 259 -17.42 -21.51 9.78
CA ASN A 259 -17.60 -21.55 11.23
C ASN A 259 -16.81 -22.70 11.86
#